data_AF-A0A7E6E0A3-F1
#
_entry.id   AF-A0A7E6E0A3-F1
#
_cell.length_a   1.000
_cell.length_b   1.000
_cell.length_c   1.000
_cell.angle_alpha   90.00
_cell.angle_beta   90.00
_cell.angle_gamma   90.00
#
_symmetry.space_group_name_H-M   'P 1'
#
loop_
_entity.id
_entity.type
_entity.pdbx_description
1 polymer ?
#
loop_
_entity_poly.entity_id
_entity_poly.type
_entity_poly.pdbx_seq_one_letter_code
_entity_poly.pdbx_strand_id
1 'polypeptide(L)'
;MLCLAVQLFEPDLYWWGKMALLCYNQGCGQCFDPETNSDSGCTYHPSVPVFHDALKGWSCGKRRTTDFSDFLSIKGATKGKHNSEKPPEPVKPEVKTTEKKELSELKHKFQEHIIQAPKPIEAIKRPSPDEPMTNLELKVSTSLKEALDKLKLSLGNEKK
;
A
#
# COMPACT_ATOMS: atom_id res chain seq x y z
N MET A 1 -11.72 -11.10 9.10
CA MET A 1 -12.33 -11.41 10.41
C MET A 1 -12.55 -10.12 11.19
N LEU A 2 -13.52 -9.28 10.78
CA LEU A 2 -13.91 -8.06 11.50
C LEU A 2 -15.44 -7.90 11.51
N CYS A 3 -16.17 -9.02 11.62
CA CYS A 3 -17.59 -9.04 12.00
C CYS A 3 -17.83 -9.66 13.38
N LEU A 4 -16.77 -10.11 14.07
CA LEU A 4 -16.88 -10.83 15.33
C LEU A 4 -16.00 -10.15 16.37
N ALA A 5 -16.45 -9.02 16.92
CA ALA A 5 -16.05 -8.55 18.25
C ALA A 5 -16.72 -7.20 18.57
N VAL A 6 -17.98 -7.23 19.03
CA VAL A 6 -18.44 -6.36 20.12
C VAL A 6 -19.54 -7.13 20.87
N GLN A 7 -19.13 -7.93 21.85
CA GLN A 7 -20.02 -8.35 22.92
C GLN A 7 -19.72 -7.41 24.08
N LEU A 8 -20.69 -6.62 24.52
CA LEU A 8 -21.26 -6.73 25.87
C LEU A 8 -22.23 -5.56 26.15
N PHE A 9 -23.46 -5.98 26.49
CA PHE A 9 -24.50 -5.26 27.26
C PHE A 9 -25.35 -4.23 26.51
N GLU A 10 -26.55 -4.66 26.07
CA GLU A 10 -27.90 -4.10 26.33
C GLU A 10 -28.92 -4.97 25.54
N PRO A 11 -29.94 -5.58 26.19
CA PRO A 11 -30.85 -6.54 25.56
C PRO A 11 -32.17 -5.87 25.14
N ASP A 12 -32.27 -5.41 23.89
CA ASP A 12 -33.54 -4.94 23.32
C ASP A 12 -33.75 -5.41 21.87
N LEU A 13 -34.41 -6.56 21.75
CA LEU A 13 -35.60 -6.80 20.92
C LEU A 13 -35.76 -6.18 19.51
N TYR A 14 -34.72 -5.92 18.71
CA TYR A 14 -34.90 -5.51 17.28
C TYR A 14 -33.88 -6.05 16.24
N TRP A 15 -33.28 -7.24 16.45
CA TRP A 15 -32.32 -7.83 15.49
C TRP A 15 -32.78 -9.16 14.85
N TRP A 16 -34.09 -9.40 14.71
CA TRP A 16 -34.62 -10.67 14.16
C TRP A 16 -34.84 -10.71 12.63
N GLY A 17 -34.55 -9.69 11.82
CA GLY A 17 -35.10 -9.71 10.45
C GLY A 17 -34.38 -8.97 9.34
N LYS A 18 -33.08 -8.73 9.40
CA LYS A 18 -32.38 -8.04 8.31
C LYS A 18 -31.12 -8.77 7.86
N MET A 19 -31.16 -9.27 6.63
CA MET A 19 -30.02 -9.86 5.94
C MET A 19 -29.07 -8.75 5.50
N ALA A 20 -28.24 -8.24 6.42
CA ALA A 20 -27.24 -7.23 6.08
C ALA A 20 -26.10 -7.88 5.28
N LEU A 21 -25.89 -7.42 4.05
CA LEU A 21 -24.83 -7.86 3.14
C LEU A 21 -23.66 -6.87 3.15
N LEU A 22 -22.44 -7.35 2.91
CA LEU A 22 -21.25 -6.49 2.81
C LEU A 22 -21.15 -5.88 1.41
N CYS A 23 -20.92 -4.57 1.33
CA CYS A 23 -20.65 -3.90 0.07
C CYS A 23 -19.18 -4.08 -0.37
N TYR A 24 -18.98 -4.56 -1.59
CA TYR A 24 -17.67 -4.76 -2.21
C TYR A 24 -17.28 -3.68 -3.22
N ASN A 25 -18.09 -2.62 -3.37
CA ASN A 25 -17.66 -1.47 -4.15
C ASN A 25 -16.42 -0.82 -3.52
N GLN A 26 -15.46 -0.44 -4.36
CA GLN A 26 -14.16 0.06 -3.91
C GLN A 26 -14.31 1.34 -3.08
N GLY A 27 -13.82 1.31 -1.84
CA GLY A 27 -13.90 2.43 -0.90
C GLY A 27 -15.22 2.56 -0.12
N CYS A 28 -16.17 1.62 -0.26
CA CYS A 28 -17.39 1.60 0.56
C CYS A 28 -17.25 0.67 1.79
N GLY A 29 -17.23 -0.66 1.59
CA GLY A 29 -17.02 -1.63 2.68
C GLY A 29 -18.11 -1.66 3.77
N GLN A 30 -19.25 -0.99 3.56
CA GLN A 30 -20.34 -0.92 4.54
C GLN A 30 -21.30 -2.12 4.41
N CYS A 31 -21.92 -2.51 5.51
CA CYS A 31 -23.05 -3.43 5.50
C CYS A 31 -24.33 -2.70 5.08
N PHE A 32 -25.15 -3.33 4.25
CA PHE A 32 -26.40 -2.75 3.73
C PHE A 32 -27.50 -3.81 3.64
N ASP A 33 -28.76 -3.37 3.75
CA ASP A 33 -29.91 -4.23 3.52
C ASP A 33 -30.23 -4.25 2.01
N PRO A 34 -30.26 -5.40 1.34
CA PRO A 34 -30.55 -5.48 -0.10
C PRO A 34 -31.94 -4.94 -0.45
N GLU A 35 -32.92 -5.05 0.45
CA GLU A 35 -34.28 -4.56 0.25
C GLU A 35 -34.40 -3.03 0.27
N THR A 36 -33.45 -2.33 0.89
CA THR A 36 -33.47 -0.84 0.99
C THR A 36 -32.36 -0.18 0.18
N ASN A 37 -31.69 -0.94 -0.70
CA ASN A 37 -30.57 -0.48 -1.50
C ASN A 37 -31.01 0.48 -2.62
N SER A 38 -30.87 1.78 -2.35
CA SER A 38 -31.18 2.86 -3.30
C SER A 38 -29.98 3.22 -4.18
N ASP A 39 -30.23 3.84 -5.35
CA ASP A 39 -29.18 4.31 -6.28
C ASP A 39 -28.30 5.44 -5.73
N SER A 40 -28.55 5.92 -4.51
CA SER A 40 -27.71 6.89 -3.80
C SER A 40 -27.14 6.38 -2.49
N GLY A 41 -27.35 5.09 -2.16
CA GLY A 41 -26.96 4.51 -0.87
C GLY A 41 -25.45 4.29 -0.73
N CYS A 42 -24.76 3.95 -1.82
CA CYS A 42 -23.33 3.68 -1.82
C CYS A 42 -22.54 4.84 -2.42
N THR A 43 -21.45 5.23 -1.79
CA THR A 43 -20.45 6.14 -2.37
C THR A 43 -19.13 5.39 -2.55
N TYR A 44 -18.65 5.26 -3.79
CA TYR A 44 -17.52 4.39 -4.12
C TYR A 44 -16.67 4.95 -5.27
N HIS A 45 -15.54 4.29 -5.52
CA HIS A 45 -14.65 4.55 -6.65
C HIS A 45 -14.98 3.59 -7.79
N PRO A 46 -15.43 4.07 -8.97
CA PRO A 46 -15.71 3.19 -10.12
C PRO A 46 -14.44 2.73 -10.84
N SER A 47 -13.27 3.22 -10.43
CA SER A 47 -12.02 3.17 -11.18
C SER A 47 -10.92 2.51 -10.37
N VAL A 48 -9.88 2.00 -11.02
CA VAL A 48 -8.79 1.29 -10.36
C VAL A 48 -7.90 2.20 -9.47
N PRO A 49 -7.26 1.64 -8.43
CA PRO A 49 -6.15 2.28 -7.73
C PRO A 49 -4.99 2.58 -8.68
N VAL A 50 -4.32 3.71 -8.49
CA VAL A 50 -3.16 4.15 -9.26
C VAL A 50 -2.04 4.54 -8.30
N PHE A 51 -0.85 4.01 -8.57
CA PHE A 51 0.36 4.22 -7.77
C PHE A 51 1.49 4.74 -8.66
N HIS A 52 1.85 6.02 -8.54
CA HIS A 52 2.97 6.67 -9.27
C HIS A 52 3.68 7.65 -8.34
N ASP A 53 5.02 7.75 -8.44
CA ASP A 53 5.83 8.73 -7.70
C ASP A 53 5.61 8.71 -6.18
N ALA A 54 5.48 7.51 -5.60
CA ALA A 54 5.11 7.28 -4.20
C ALA A 54 3.74 7.85 -3.78
N LEU A 55 2.95 8.36 -4.73
CA LEU A 55 1.59 8.83 -4.55
C LEU A 55 0.60 7.71 -4.89
N LYS A 56 -0.34 7.51 -3.98
CA LYS A 56 -1.44 6.57 -4.04
C LYS A 56 -2.74 7.32 -4.25
N GLY A 57 -3.62 6.84 -5.12
CA GLY A 57 -4.93 7.43 -5.34
C GLY A 57 -5.79 6.63 -6.29
N TRP A 58 -6.96 7.17 -6.61
CA TRP A 58 -7.94 6.56 -7.52
C TRP A 58 -7.95 7.31 -8.84
N SER A 59 -8.09 6.64 -9.99
CA SER A 59 -8.12 7.36 -11.28
C SER A 59 -9.35 8.25 -11.46
N CYS A 60 -10.46 7.96 -10.79
CA CYS A 60 -11.66 8.81 -10.75
C CYS A 60 -11.48 10.08 -9.89
N GLY A 61 -10.39 10.18 -9.11
CA GLY A 61 -10.16 11.26 -8.16
C GLY A 61 -8.90 12.06 -8.44
N LYS A 62 -8.92 13.34 -8.06
CA LYS A 62 -7.72 14.20 -8.06
C LYS A 62 -6.88 14.05 -6.78
N ARG A 63 -7.47 13.53 -5.70
CA ARG A 63 -6.81 13.37 -4.40
C ARG A 63 -5.76 12.25 -4.49
N ARG A 64 -4.54 12.59 -4.08
CA ARG A 64 -3.39 11.68 -3.99
C ARG A 64 -2.78 11.79 -2.59
N THR A 65 -2.22 10.71 -2.09
CA THR A 65 -1.56 10.67 -0.78
C THR A 65 -0.34 9.76 -0.82
N THR A 66 0.67 10.04 -0.02
CA THR A 66 1.83 9.16 0.16
C THR A 66 1.55 8.06 1.18
N ASP A 67 0.58 8.22 2.08
CA ASP A 67 0.24 7.26 3.12
C ASP A 67 -0.80 6.23 2.67
N PHE A 68 -0.70 4.99 3.16
CA PHE A 68 -1.63 3.92 2.78
C PHE A 68 -2.98 4.03 3.50
N SER A 69 -2.99 4.46 4.76
CA SER A 69 -4.22 4.61 5.54
C SER A 69 -5.08 5.75 4.99
N ASP A 70 -4.43 6.86 4.64
CA ASP A 70 -5.08 7.98 3.97
C ASP A 70 -5.68 7.56 2.63
N PHE A 71 -5.00 6.70 1.87
CA PHE A 71 -5.46 6.24 0.56
C PHE A 71 -6.77 5.44 0.67
N LEU A 72 -6.85 4.54 1.65
CA LEU A 72 -8.06 3.77 1.94
C LEU A 72 -9.20 4.67 2.44
N SER A 73 -8.88 5.80 3.07
CA SER A 73 -9.83 6.77 3.59
C SER A 73 -10.35 7.76 2.53
N ILE A 74 -9.81 7.75 1.31
CA ILE A 74 -10.30 8.61 0.23
C ILE A 74 -11.75 8.22 -0.10
N LYS A 75 -12.69 9.16 0.09
CA LYS A 75 -14.10 8.95 -0.23
C LYS A 75 -14.32 8.77 -1.73
N GLY A 76 -15.22 7.85 -2.08
CA GLY A 76 -15.71 7.64 -3.45
C GLY A 76 -16.25 8.93 -4.08
N ALA A 77 -16.09 9.06 -5.38
CA ALA A 77 -16.64 10.19 -6.15
C ALA A 77 -18.03 9.89 -6.71
N THR A 78 -18.40 8.61 -6.85
CA THR A 78 -19.62 8.18 -7.53
C THR A 78 -20.62 7.63 -6.52
N LYS A 79 -21.89 7.99 -6.71
CA LYS A 79 -23.01 7.41 -5.96
C LYS A 79 -23.71 6.34 -6.78
N GLY A 80 -24.14 5.26 -6.14
CA GLY A 80 -24.85 4.16 -6.78
C GLY A 80 -25.45 3.20 -5.75
N LYS A 81 -25.88 2.03 -6.21
CA LYS A 81 -26.29 0.91 -5.36
C LYS A 81 -25.07 0.23 -4.73
N HIS A 82 -25.25 -0.30 -3.53
CA HIS A 82 -24.29 -1.22 -2.94
C HIS A 82 -24.23 -2.53 -3.75
N ASN A 83 -23.04 -3.13 -3.82
CA ASN A 83 -22.82 -4.41 -4.50
C ASN A 83 -22.39 -5.47 -3.48
N SER A 84 -23.12 -6.57 -3.39
CA SER A 84 -22.82 -7.71 -2.51
C SER A 84 -21.91 -8.76 -3.13
N GLU A 85 -21.61 -8.67 -4.43
CA GLU A 85 -20.75 -9.63 -5.11
C GLU A 85 -19.28 -9.31 -4.85
N LYS A 86 -18.53 -10.25 -4.28
CA LYS A 86 -17.08 -10.15 -4.14
C LYS A 86 -16.47 -10.17 -5.56
N PRO A 87 -15.75 -9.12 -6.00
CA PRO A 87 -15.04 -9.16 -7.27
C PRO A 87 -14.09 -10.36 -7.28
N PRO A 88 -13.96 -11.06 -8.43
CA PRO A 88 -13.00 -12.14 -8.55
C PRO A 88 -11.61 -11.62 -8.20
N GLU A 89 -10.83 -12.43 -7.47
CA GLU A 89 -9.49 -12.03 -7.07
C GLU A 89 -8.68 -11.70 -8.33
N PRO A 90 -8.04 -10.51 -8.39
CA PRO A 90 -7.24 -10.16 -9.55
C PRO A 90 -6.13 -11.19 -9.69
N VAL A 91 -6.23 -12.01 -10.73
CA VAL A 91 -5.18 -12.93 -11.12
C VAL A 91 -3.93 -12.07 -11.31
N LYS A 92 -2.88 -12.33 -10.52
CA LYS A 92 -1.60 -11.61 -10.65
C LYS A 92 -1.26 -11.57 -12.13
N PRO A 93 -1.16 -10.38 -12.77
CA PRO A 93 -0.67 -10.33 -14.12
C PRO A 93 0.76 -10.88 -14.08
N GLU A 94 0.96 -12.05 -14.70
CA GLU A 94 2.28 -12.49 -15.12
C GLU A 94 2.81 -11.38 -16.02
N VAL A 95 3.88 -10.71 -15.58
CA VAL A 95 4.56 -9.69 -16.37
C VAL A 95 5.14 -10.38 -17.60
N LYS A 96 4.38 -10.41 -18.70
CA LYS A 96 4.87 -10.73 -20.03
C LYS A 96 5.24 -9.42 -20.71
N THR A 97 6.53 -9.17 -20.71
CA THR A 97 7.20 -8.23 -21.62
C THR A 97 6.87 -8.62 -23.07
N THR A 98 6.73 -7.61 -23.95
CA THR A 98 6.61 -7.68 -25.43
C THR A 98 5.24 -8.12 -25.96
N GLU A 99 4.56 -7.45 -26.92
CA GLU A 99 5.04 -6.69 -28.08
C GLU A 99 4.19 -5.45 -28.44
N LYS A 100 4.86 -4.47 -29.06
CA LYS A 100 4.33 -3.24 -29.69
C LYS A 100 3.80 -3.52 -31.11
N LYS A 101 2.65 -2.94 -31.46
CA LYS A 101 2.25 -2.43 -32.79
C LYS A 101 1.00 -1.55 -32.56
N GLU A 102 0.79 -0.32 -33.03
CA GLU A 102 1.50 0.64 -33.87
C GLU A 102 1.02 2.04 -33.43
N LEU A 103 1.93 3.01 -33.26
CA LEU A 103 1.72 4.38 -33.75
C LEU A 103 3.11 5.03 -33.80
N SER A 104 3.50 5.31 -35.04
CA SER A 104 4.74 5.94 -35.46
C SER A 104 4.74 7.44 -35.15
N GLU A 105 5.96 7.99 -35.04
CA GLU A 105 6.32 9.42 -35.17
C GLU A 105 6.39 10.28 -33.90
N LEU A 106 7.43 10.05 -33.08
CA LEU A 106 8.38 11.13 -32.72
C LEU A 106 9.69 10.51 -32.18
N LYS A 107 10.73 10.43 -33.02
CA LYS A 107 12.07 9.98 -32.59
C LYS A 107 12.75 11.11 -31.81
N HIS A 108 12.84 11.00 -30.49
CA HIS A 108 13.94 11.65 -29.76
C HIS A 108 15.10 10.65 -29.64
N LYS A 109 16.26 11.05 -30.14
CA LYS A 109 17.49 10.25 -30.22
C LYS A 109 18.06 10.05 -28.81
N PHE A 110 17.68 8.97 -28.13
CA PHE A 110 18.37 8.51 -26.93
C PHE A 110 19.44 7.51 -27.37
N GLN A 111 20.71 7.90 -27.28
CA GLN A 111 21.82 6.95 -27.39
C GLN A 111 21.90 6.20 -26.06
N GLU A 112 21.22 5.07 -26.00
CA GLU A 112 21.30 4.11 -24.89
C GLU A 112 22.73 3.58 -24.78
N HIS A 113 23.56 4.26 -23.99
CA HIS A 113 24.73 3.63 -23.40
C HIS A 113 24.22 2.71 -22.31
N ILE A 114 23.93 1.46 -22.68
CA ILE A 114 23.54 0.40 -21.75
C ILE A 114 24.77 0.11 -20.89
N ILE A 115 24.85 0.73 -19.72
CA ILE A 115 25.76 0.32 -18.67
C ILE A 115 25.26 -1.08 -18.24
N GLN A 116 25.97 -2.13 -18.66
CA GLN A 116 25.65 -3.48 -18.23
C GLN A 116 25.80 -3.54 -16.71
N ALA A 117 24.69 -3.79 -16.01
CA ALA A 117 24.72 -4.04 -14.59
C ALA A 117 25.67 -5.23 -14.32
N PRO A 118 26.59 -5.12 -13.35
CA PRO A 118 27.41 -6.25 -12.94
C PRO A 118 26.50 -7.44 -12.63
N LYS A 119 26.87 -8.63 -13.14
CA LYS A 119 26.12 -9.85 -12.87
C LYS A 119 25.96 -10.01 -11.35
N PRO A 120 24.75 -10.36 -10.85
CA PRO A 120 24.53 -10.50 -9.42
C PRO A 120 25.55 -11.45 -8.82
N ILE A 121 26.30 -10.95 -7.85
CA ILE A 121 27.12 -11.76 -6.96
C ILE A 121 26.17 -12.81 -6.36
N GLU A 122 26.61 -14.07 -6.38
CA GLU A 122 25.82 -15.26 -6.08
C GLU A 122 24.86 -15.06 -4.90
N ALA A 123 23.64 -15.57 -5.05
CA ALA A 123 22.57 -15.43 -4.07
C ALA A 123 23.05 -15.88 -2.69
N ILE A 124 23.17 -14.92 -1.78
CA ILE A 124 23.48 -15.16 -0.37
C ILE A 124 22.45 -16.16 0.16
N LYS A 125 22.91 -17.37 0.54
CA LYS A 125 22.04 -18.40 1.11
C LYS A 125 21.59 -17.93 2.50
N ARG A 126 20.28 -17.99 2.74
CA ARG A 126 19.70 -17.66 4.04
C ARG A 126 20.29 -18.63 5.11
N PRO A 127 20.81 -18.12 6.24
CA PRO A 127 21.29 -18.97 7.33
C PRO A 127 20.14 -19.80 7.94
N SER A 128 20.50 -20.90 8.62
CA SER A 128 19.53 -21.81 9.25
C SER A 128 18.84 -21.14 10.45
N PRO A 129 17.56 -21.43 10.77
CA PRO A 129 16.89 -20.90 11.95
C PRO A 129 17.54 -21.28 13.28
N ASP A 130 18.21 -22.43 13.32
CA ASP A 130 18.82 -23.00 14.53
C ASP A 130 20.29 -22.55 14.73
N GLU A 131 20.79 -21.64 13.89
CA GLU A 131 22.17 -21.17 13.99
C GLU A 131 22.36 -20.27 15.23
N PRO A 132 23.39 -20.51 16.06
CA PRO A 132 23.60 -19.73 17.27
C PRO A 132 23.89 -18.26 16.92
N MET A 133 23.29 -17.34 17.67
CA MET A 133 23.50 -15.91 17.49
C MET A 133 24.97 -15.55 17.71
N THR A 134 25.61 -14.96 16.70
CA THR A 134 26.97 -14.42 16.80
C THR A 134 26.93 -12.90 16.94
N ASN A 135 27.88 -12.33 17.69
CA ASN A 135 28.01 -10.88 17.79
C ASN A 135 28.65 -10.35 16.50
N LEU A 136 27.95 -9.46 15.80
CA LEU A 136 28.45 -8.90 14.55
C LEU A 136 29.60 -7.92 14.82
N GLU A 137 30.66 -7.99 14.01
CA GLU A 137 31.75 -7.02 14.10
C GLU A 137 31.23 -5.62 13.78
N LEU A 138 31.23 -4.74 14.79
CA LEU A 138 30.81 -3.35 14.63
C LEU A 138 31.94 -2.53 13.99
N LYS A 139 31.85 -2.31 12.67
CA LYS A 139 32.78 -1.44 11.97
C LYS A 139 32.29 0.01 11.99
N VAL A 140 32.87 0.82 12.88
CA VAL A 140 32.59 2.26 12.94
C VAL A 140 33.33 2.96 11.79
N SER A 141 32.60 3.71 10.96
CA SER A 141 33.18 4.52 9.89
C SER A 141 34.04 5.66 10.45
N THR A 142 35.01 6.14 9.66
CA THR A 142 35.88 7.26 10.05
C THR A 142 35.07 8.52 10.36
N SER A 143 34.06 8.82 9.55
CA SER A 143 33.16 9.97 9.77
C SER A 143 32.42 9.90 11.11
N LEU A 144 31.97 8.71 11.52
CA LEU A 144 31.31 8.55 12.82
C LEU A 144 32.30 8.67 13.98
N LYS A 145 33.54 8.18 13.85
CA LYS A 145 34.60 8.38 14.84
C LYS A 145 34.89 9.87 15.05
N GLU A 146 35.07 10.62 13.95
CA GLU A 146 35.32 12.06 14.00
C GLU A 146 34.17 12.84 14.64
N ALA A 147 32.92 12.47 14.34
CA ALA A 147 31.74 13.10 14.95
C ALA A 147 31.68 12.84 16.46
N LEU A 148 31.96 11.62 16.90
CA LEU A 148 32.00 11.28 18.32
C LEU A 148 33.13 12.01 19.07
N ASP A 149 34.30 12.17 18.45
CA ASP A 149 35.40 12.91 19.05
C ASP A 149 35.11 14.41 19.14
N LYS A 150 34.48 15.00 18.11
CA LYS A 150 34.01 16.40 18.15
C LYS A 150 33.00 16.64 19.28
N LEU A 151 32.04 15.72 19.49
CA LEU A 151 31.06 15.83 20.57
C LEU A 151 31.68 15.68 21.97
N LYS A 152 32.72 14.85 22.11
CA LYS A 152 33.47 14.74 23.38
C LYS A 152 34.27 16.01 23.67
N LEU A 153 34.83 16.64 22.65
CA LEU A 153 35.58 17.90 22.78
C LEU A 153 34.67 19.08 23.13
N SER A 154 33.44 19.14 22.63
CA SER A 154 32.47 20.17 23.05
C SER A 154 32.06 20.00 24.52
N LEU A 155 31.89 18.76 24.99
CA LEU A 155 31.50 18.48 26.38
C LEU A 155 32.60 18.81 27.40
N GLY A 156 33.87 18.83 26.97
CA GLY A 156 35.02 19.24 27.77
C GLY A 156 35.26 20.75 27.84
N ASN A 157 34.75 21.51 26.86
CA ASN A 157 34.99 22.95 26.75
C ASN A 157 33.90 23.83 27.39
N GLU A 158 32.79 23.23 27.85
CA GLU A 158 31.70 23.94 28.55
C GLU A 158 31.85 23.96 30.08
N LYS A 159 32.98 23.46 30.61
CA LYS A 159 33.33 23.55 32.04
C LYS A 159 34.47 24.53 32.27
N LYS A 160 34.24 25.82 32.06
CA LYS A 160 35.08 26.88 32.61
C LYS A 160 34.30 28.14 32.90
#